data_AF-T1CDW0-F1
#
_entry.id   AF-T1CDW0-F1
#
_cell.length_a   1.000
_cell.length_b   1.000
_cell.length_c   1.000
_cell.angle_alpha   90.00
_cell.angle_beta   90.00
_cell.angle_gamma   90.00
#
_symmetry.space_group_name_H-M   'P 1'
#
loop_
_entity.id
_entity.type
_entity.pdbx_description
1 polymer ?
#
loop_
_entity_poly.entity_id
_entity_poly.type
_entity_poly.pdbx_seq_one_letter_code
_entity_poly.pdbx_strand_id
1 'polypeptide(L)'
;MTSQHLIAVGLPRNAWRIRDLGVELIAFEAVRTSRPELDGDSVARREITARIAAVSAELDEELRAAFVNAEWYVAGEQVELPLGASLSRLASDLADQRYSKAPRVHSELVNRQRPSSNTQAGVHDLMRAMISAGDKPALGIEGFPVHRGLYSTVLAAAGLHHKSGEAYGFSKPTNSKIGQSYKPAWDAAET
;
A
#
# COMPACT_ATOMS: atom_id res chain seq x y z
N MET A 1 -16.71 4.50 19.48
CA MET A 1 -15.69 3.62 20.09
C MET A 1 -14.32 4.20 19.82
N THR A 2 -13.75 4.89 20.81
CA THR A 2 -12.42 5.50 20.80
C THR A 2 -11.42 4.51 21.39
N SER A 3 -11.12 3.43 20.66
CA SER A 3 -9.98 2.59 21.02
C SER A 3 -8.71 3.21 20.41
N GLN A 4 -7.71 3.45 21.26
CA GLN A 4 -6.43 4.08 20.86
C GLN A 4 -5.61 3.24 19.87
N HIS A 5 -5.98 1.98 19.64
CA HIS A 5 -5.24 1.03 18.81
C HIS A 5 -6.17 0.39 17.77
N LEU A 6 -5.99 0.75 16.50
CA LEU A 6 -6.63 0.11 15.36
C LEU A 6 -5.79 -1.11 14.96
N ILE A 7 -5.88 -2.17 15.75
CA ILE A 7 -5.22 -3.45 15.49
C ILE A 7 -6.29 -4.44 15.01
N ALA A 8 -6.04 -5.04 13.85
CA ALA A 8 -6.82 -6.16 13.33
C ALA A 8 -6.06 -7.47 13.56
N VAL A 9 -6.74 -8.47 14.10
CA VAL A 9 -6.21 -9.83 14.30
C VAL A 9 -7.10 -10.80 13.53
N GLY A 10 -6.51 -11.63 12.68
CA GLY A 10 -7.20 -12.68 11.95
C GLY A 10 -6.94 -14.05 12.58
N LEU A 11 -8.00 -14.80 12.85
CA LEU A 11 -7.94 -16.17 13.37
C LEU A 11 -8.37 -17.16 12.28
N PRO A 12 -7.42 -17.83 11.61
CA PRO A 12 -7.75 -18.79 10.57
C PRO A 12 -8.15 -20.14 11.16
N ARG A 13 -9.15 -20.79 10.55
CA ARG A 13 -9.64 -22.11 11.00
C ARG A 13 -8.67 -23.25 10.71
N ASN A 14 -7.80 -23.09 9.71
CA ASN A 14 -6.81 -24.06 9.25
C ASN A 14 -5.39 -23.81 9.81
N ALA A 15 -5.26 -23.06 10.92
CA ALA A 15 -3.96 -22.73 11.54
C ALA A 15 -3.08 -23.98 11.80
N TRP A 16 -3.69 -25.09 12.21
CA TRP A 16 -2.99 -26.34 12.46
C TRP A 16 -2.38 -26.93 11.19
N ARG A 17 -3.12 -26.93 10.07
CA ARG A 17 -2.64 -27.46 8.80
C ARG A 17 -1.45 -26.65 8.28
N ILE A 18 -1.54 -25.32 8.36
CA ILE A 18 -0.44 -24.40 8.01
C ILE A 18 0.80 -24.71 8.83
N ARG A 19 0.64 -24.92 10.14
CA ARG A 19 1.74 -25.25 11.03
C ARG A 19 2.40 -26.58 10.65
N ASP A 20 1.62 -27.62 10.40
CA ASP A 20 2.13 -28.95 10.06
C ASP A 20 2.92 -28.92 8.75
N LEU A 21 2.37 -28.28 7.71
CA LEU A 21 3.05 -28.08 6.43
C LEU A 21 4.35 -27.25 6.59
N GLY A 22 4.34 -26.23 7.44
CA GLY A 22 5.53 -25.44 7.75
C GLY A 22 6.63 -26.26 8.43
N VAL A 23 6.26 -27.11 9.39
CA VAL A 23 7.22 -28.03 10.04
C VAL A 23 7.79 -29.03 9.02
N GLU A 24 6.94 -29.59 8.17
CA GLU A 24 7.35 -30.53 7.12
C GLU A 24 8.30 -29.87 6.10
N LEU A 25 8.00 -28.65 5.66
CA LEU A 25 8.85 -27.89 4.75
C LEU A 25 10.24 -27.64 5.35
N ILE A 26 10.29 -27.21 6.62
CA ILE A 26 11.55 -27.02 7.35
C ILE A 26 12.33 -28.33 7.45
N ALA A 27 11.66 -29.46 7.69
CA ALA A 27 12.31 -30.75 7.76
C ALA A 27 12.94 -31.15 6.40
N PHE A 28 12.22 -30.96 5.29
CA PHE A 28 12.79 -31.25 3.96
C PHE A 28 13.94 -30.30 3.59
N GLU A 29 13.81 -29.01 3.88
CA GLU A 29 14.87 -28.01 3.71
C GLU A 29 16.13 -28.38 4.51
N ALA A 30 15.95 -28.84 5.76
CA ALA A 30 17.04 -29.31 6.60
C ALA A 30 17.73 -30.53 5.99
N VAL A 31 16.98 -31.55 5.56
CA VAL A 31 17.55 -32.74 4.90
C VAL A 31 18.30 -32.36 3.63
N ARG A 32 17.76 -31.45 2.81
CA ARG A 32 18.39 -30.98 1.57
C ARG A 32 19.74 -30.30 1.82
N THR A 33 19.88 -29.57 2.94
CA THR A 33 21.06 -28.75 3.23
C THR A 33 22.08 -29.45 4.13
N SER A 34 21.66 -30.42 4.95
CA SER A 34 22.50 -31.00 6.00
C SER A 34 23.06 -32.39 5.67
N ARG A 35 22.75 -32.98 4.50
CA ARG A 35 23.14 -34.37 4.16
C ARG A 35 24.03 -34.44 2.92
N PRO A 36 25.38 -34.50 3.10
CA PRO A 36 26.34 -34.64 2.00
C PRO A 36 26.12 -35.91 1.17
N GLU A 37 25.50 -36.94 1.74
CA GLU A 37 25.21 -38.21 1.05
C GLU A 37 24.26 -38.03 -0.14
N LEU A 38 23.49 -36.93 -0.18
CA LEU A 38 22.61 -36.59 -1.28
C LEU A 38 23.36 -36.08 -2.52
N ASP A 39 24.60 -35.59 -2.39
CA ASP A 39 25.35 -35.03 -3.51
C ASP A 39 25.63 -36.07 -4.60
N GLY A 40 25.82 -37.33 -4.19
CA GLY A 40 26.05 -38.47 -5.07
C GLY A 40 24.77 -39.10 -5.66
N ASP A 41 23.60 -38.81 -5.11
CA ASP A 41 22.32 -39.43 -5.51
C ASP A 41 21.38 -38.41 -6.16
N SER A 42 21.37 -38.41 -7.50
CA SER A 42 20.51 -37.50 -8.28
C SER A 42 19.02 -37.83 -8.17
N VAL A 43 18.66 -39.09 -7.90
CA VAL A 43 17.26 -39.50 -7.75
C VAL A 43 16.73 -39.00 -6.41
N ALA A 44 17.49 -39.18 -5.33
CA ALA A 44 17.12 -38.69 -3.99
C ALA A 44 17.00 -37.16 -3.95
N ARG A 45 17.93 -36.43 -4.58
CA ARG A 45 17.83 -34.96 -4.69
C ARG A 45 16.59 -34.50 -5.45
N ARG A 46 16.25 -35.18 -6.55
CA ARG A 46 15.06 -34.87 -7.34
C ARG A 46 13.78 -35.13 -6.53
N GLU A 47 13.73 -36.23 -5.80
CA GLU A 47 12.60 -36.56 -4.91
C GLU A 47 12.42 -35.51 -3.81
N ILE A 48 13.49 -35.12 -3.10
CA ILE A 48 13.42 -34.08 -2.06
C ILE A 48 12.97 -32.75 -2.67
N THR A 49 13.50 -32.37 -3.84
CA THR A 49 13.09 -31.14 -4.53
C THR A 49 11.61 -31.18 -4.90
N ALA A 50 11.11 -32.31 -5.39
CA ALA A 50 9.70 -32.50 -5.72
C ALA A 50 8.81 -32.40 -4.47
N ARG A 51 9.22 -32.96 -3.33
CA ARG A 51 8.49 -32.85 -2.06
C ARG A 51 8.46 -31.42 -1.53
N ILE A 52 9.58 -30.71 -1.58
CA ILE A 52 9.63 -29.29 -1.19
C ILE A 52 8.68 -28.47 -2.06
N ALA A 53 8.67 -28.70 -3.37
CA ALA A 53 7.76 -28.00 -4.29
C ALA A 53 6.29 -28.31 -3.95
N ALA A 54 5.95 -29.57 -3.69
CA ALA A 54 4.59 -29.98 -3.35
C ALA A 54 4.12 -29.36 -2.02
N VAL A 55 4.91 -29.48 -0.95
CA VAL A 55 4.57 -28.93 0.38
C VAL A 55 4.50 -27.41 0.34
N SER A 56 5.41 -26.75 -0.39
CA SER A 56 5.35 -25.29 -0.57
C SER A 56 4.06 -24.85 -1.27
N ALA A 57 3.68 -25.55 -2.34
CA ALA A 57 2.45 -25.22 -3.07
C ALA A 57 1.20 -25.43 -2.20
N GLU A 58 1.16 -26.50 -1.40
CA GLU A 58 0.05 -26.76 -0.49
C GLU A 58 0.01 -25.74 0.66
N LEU A 59 1.17 -25.39 1.23
CA LEU A 59 1.27 -24.37 2.27
C LEU A 59 0.79 -23.00 1.76
N ASP A 60 1.16 -22.62 0.54
CA ASP A 60 0.70 -21.38 -0.09
C ASP A 60 -0.84 -21.36 -0.25
N GLU A 61 -1.43 -22.48 -0.64
CA GLU A 61 -2.89 -22.59 -0.80
C GLU A 61 -3.61 -22.50 0.56
N GLU A 62 -3.10 -23.19 1.58
CA GLU A 62 -3.63 -23.12 2.94
C GLU A 62 -3.48 -21.71 3.54
N LEU A 63 -2.38 -21.01 3.27
CA LEU A 63 -2.20 -19.61 3.68
C LEU A 63 -3.21 -18.68 2.98
N ARG A 64 -3.48 -18.88 1.68
CA ARG A 64 -4.52 -18.12 0.97
C ARG A 64 -5.90 -18.40 1.55
N ALA A 65 -6.23 -19.66 1.79
CA ALA A 65 -7.49 -20.06 2.40
C ALA A 65 -7.65 -19.47 3.82
N ALA A 66 -6.56 -19.37 4.58
CA ALA A 66 -6.54 -18.73 5.88
C ALA A 66 -6.92 -17.25 5.81
N PHE A 67 -6.35 -16.48 4.87
CA PHE A 67 -6.69 -15.06 4.73
C PHE A 67 -8.15 -14.82 4.31
N VAL A 68 -8.69 -15.71 3.48
CA VAL A 68 -10.08 -15.61 3.00
C VAL A 68 -11.08 -15.99 4.09
N ASN A 69 -10.79 -17.02 4.87
CA ASN A 69 -11.74 -17.61 5.83
C ASN A 69 -11.44 -17.26 7.29
N ALA A 70 -10.47 -16.36 7.55
CA ALA A 70 -10.16 -15.92 8.90
C ALA A 70 -11.34 -15.17 9.53
N GLU A 71 -11.55 -15.44 10.80
CA GLU A 71 -12.41 -14.61 11.64
C GLU A 71 -11.59 -13.38 12.09
N TRP A 72 -12.08 -12.19 11.77
CA TRP A 72 -11.37 -10.95 12.02
C TRP A 72 -11.88 -10.27 13.28
N TYR A 73 -10.95 -9.75 14.07
CA TYR A 73 -11.21 -9.00 15.29
C TYR A 73 -10.51 -7.65 15.20
N VAL A 74 -11.25 -6.56 15.44
CA VAL A 74 -10.71 -5.20 15.50
C VAL A 74 -10.91 -4.69 16.91
N ALA A 75 -9.82 -4.27 17.57
CA ALA A 75 -9.87 -3.78 18.95
C ALA A 75 -10.58 -4.73 19.94
N GLY A 76 -10.48 -6.04 19.69
CA GLY A 76 -11.10 -7.09 20.51
C GLY A 76 -12.53 -7.46 20.14
N GLU A 77 -13.16 -6.74 19.20
CA GLU A 77 -14.52 -7.03 18.74
C GLU A 77 -14.48 -7.78 17.41
N GLN A 78 -15.29 -8.84 17.30
CA GLN A 78 -15.41 -9.59 16.05
C GLN A 78 -16.08 -8.72 14.99
N VAL A 79 -15.50 -8.69 13.79
CA VAL A 79 -16.04 -7.96 12.64
C VAL A 79 -16.42 -8.95 11.54
N GLU A 80 -17.63 -8.80 11.01
CA GLU A 80 -18.05 -9.52 9.82
C GLU A 80 -17.57 -8.78 8.58
N LEU A 81 -16.75 -9.44 7.78
CA LEU A 81 -16.39 -8.94 6.46
C LEU A 81 -17.48 -9.36 5.46
N PRO A 82 -17.97 -8.45 4.60
CA PRO A 82 -18.88 -8.82 3.53
C PRO A 82 -18.32 -9.97 2.67
N LEU A 83 -19.19 -10.81 2.09
CA LEU A 83 -18.77 -11.84 1.14
C LEU A 83 -17.88 -11.24 0.04
N GLY A 84 -16.65 -11.75 -0.08
CA GLY A 84 -15.64 -11.26 -1.03
C GLY A 84 -14.85 -10.03 -0.58
N ALA A 85 -15.11 -9.48 0.61
CA ALA A 85 -14.26 -8.46 1.19
C ALA A 85 -12.93 -9.08 1.67
N SER A 86 -11.83 -8.59 1.13
CA SER A 86 -10.49 -9.03 1.49
C SER A 86 -9.97 -8.32 2.73
N LEU A 87 -8.90 -8.85 3.32
CA LEU A 87 -8.04 -8.14 4.29
C LEU A 87 -7.70 -6.71 3.82
N SER A 88 -7.54 -6.49 2.52
CA SER A 88 -7.25 -5.16 1.97
C SER A 88 -8.39 -4.17 2.21
N ARG A 89 -9.65 -4.61 2.20
CA ARG A 89 -10.80 -3.76 2.52
C ARG A 89 -10.78 -3.37 3.99
N LEU A 90 -10.62 -4.36 4.88
CA LEU A 90 -10.50 -4.11 6.32
C LEU A 90 -9.37 -3.12 6.63
N ALA A 91 -8.19 -3.33 6.02
CA ALA A 91 -7.06 -2.41 6.16
C ALA A 91 -7.39 -1.00 5.65
N SER A 92 -8.11 -0.88 4.54
CA SER A 92 -8.53 0.41 3.99
C SER A 92 -9.51 1.14 4.89
N ASP A 93 -10.52 0.43 5.43
CA ASP A 93 -11.51 1.00 6.34
C ASP A 93 -10.86 1.50 7.64
N LEU A 94 -9.92 0.73 8.19
CA LEU A 94 -9.12 1.13 9.36
C LEU A 94 -8.21 2.33 9.04
N ALA A 95 -7.62 2.38 7.85
CA ALA A 95 -6.81 3.52 7.42
C ALA A 95 -7.66 4.79 7.25
N ASP A 96 -8.83 4.70 6.63
CA ASP A 96 -9.79 5.81 6.48
C ASP A 96 -10.23 6.34 7.84
N GLN A 97 -10.41 5.47 8.84
CA GLN A 97 -10.70 5.87 10.21
C GLN A 97 -9.49 6.57 10.86
N ARG A 98 -8.30 5.97 10.77
CA ARG A 98 -7.08 6.48 11.42
C ARG A 98 -6.59 7.80 10.85
N TYR A 99 -6.72 7.95 9.53
CA TYR A 99 -6.20 9.04 8.72
C TYR A 99 -7.34 9.82 8.06
N SER A 100 -8.46 9.97 8.78
CA SER A 100 -9.65 10.71 8.30
C SER A 100 -9.40 12.17 7.90
N LYS A 101 -8.29 12.76 8.37
CA LYS A 101 -7.84 14.13 8.02
C LYS A 101 -6.77 14.18 6.93
N ALA A 102 -6.33 13.03 6.40
CA ALA A 102 -5.30 13.00 5.37
C ALA A 102 -5.88 13.40 4.00
N PRO A 103 -5.11 14.13 3.17
CA PRO A 103 -5.50 14.47 1.81
C PRO A 103 -5.63 13.21 0.96
N ARG A 104 -6.67 13.15 0.11
CA ARG A 104 -6.87 12.05 -0.85
C ARG A 104 -6.04 12.30 -2.11
N VAL A 105 -4.83 11.74 -2.14
CA VAL A 105 -3.93 11.80 -3.29
C VAL A 105 -4.15 10.60 -4.20
N HIS A 106 -4.60 10.83 -5.43
CA HIS A 106 -4.79 9.77 -6.43
C HIS A 106 -3.59 9.74 -7.38
N SER A 107 -2.42 9.35 -6.87
CA SER A 107 -1.19 9.30 -7.64
C SER A 107 -0.42 8.00 -7.35
N GLU A 108 -0.38 7.10 -8.33
CA GLU A 108 0.43 5.87 -8.24
C GLU A 108 1.93 6.14 -8.11
N LEU A 109 2.39 7.33 -8.50
CA LEU A 109 3.78 7.73 -8.34
C LEU A 109 4.10 7.95 -6.85
N VAL A 110 3.19 8.63 -6.14
CA VAL A 110 3.35 8.99 -4.72
C VAL A 110 2.94 7.84 -3.80
N ASN A 111 1.88 7.09 -4.14
CA ASN A 111 1.27 6.07 -3.29
C ASN A 111 2.02 4.72 -3.28
N ARG A 112 3.35 4.73 -3.49
CA ARG A 112 4.20 3.55 -3.42
C ARG A 112 4.89 3.48 -2.08
N GLN A 113 5.13 2.27 -1.56
CA GLN A 113 5.92 2.06 -0.34
C GLN A 113 7.29 2.74 -0.40
N ARG A 114 7.90 2.75 -1.59
CA ARG A 114 9.09 3.55 -1.88
C ARG A 114 8.92 4.20 -3.26
N PRO A 115 8.78 5.54 -3.35
CA PRO A 115 8.77 6.23 -4.63
C PRO A 115 10.09 6.00 -5.37
N SER A 116 10.04 5.91 -6.70
CA SER A 116 11.25 5.75 -7.52
C SER A 116 12.14 7.00 -7.43
N SER A 117 13.43 6.85 -7.74
CA SER A 117 14.36 7.99 -7.84
C SER A 117 13.85 9.07 -8.81
N ASN A 118 13.29 8.65 -9.95
CA ASN A 118 12.67 9.55 -10.92
C ASN A 118 11.43 10.27 -10.35
N THR A 119 10.63 9.60 -9.52
CA THR A 119 9.49 10.25 -8.84
C THR A 119 9.96 11.29 -7.83
N GLN A 120 10.99 10.97 -7.05
CA GLN A 120 11.57 11.91 -6.09
C GLN A 120 12.13 13.16 -6.78
N ALA A 121 12.89 12.97 -7.88
CA ALA A 121 13.34 14.08 -8.72
C ALA A 121 12.15 14.94 -9.22
N GLY A 122 11.08 14.29 -9.69
CA GLY A 122 9.86 14.99 -10.10
C GLY A 122 9.18 15.76 -8.96
N VAL A 123 9.19 15.27 -7.72
CA VAL A 123 8.67 16.03 -6.57
C VAL A 123 9.53 17.27 -6.33
N HIS A 124 10.87 17.16 -6.40
CA HIS A 124 11.77 18.31 -6.29
C HIS A 124 11.58 19.34 -7.40
N ASP A 125 11.43 18.89 -8.64
CA ASP A 125 11.18 19.78 -9.79
C ASP A 125 9.83 20.50 -9.63
N LEU A 126 8.80 19.79 -9.17
CA LEU A 126 7.51 20.40 -8.88
C LEU A 126 7.63 21.49 -7.81
N MET A 127 8.29 21.19 -6.68
CA MET A 127 8.50 22.18 -5.61
C MET A 127 9.26 23.40 -6.10
N ARG A 128 10.28 23.22 -6.96
CA ARG A 128 10.99 24.35 -7.58
C ARG A 128 10.09 25.18 -8.47
N ALA A 129 9.28 24.53 -9.32
CA ALA A 129 8.33 25.22 -10.19
C ALA A 129 7.27 25.99 -9.40
N MET A 130 6.82 25.46 -8.26
CA MET A 130 5.89 26.16 -7.36
C MET A 130 6.44 27.51 -6.87
N ILE A 131 7.75 27.60 -6.64
CA ILE A 131 8.41 28.82 -6.18
C ILE A 131 8.70 29.77 -7.35
N SER A 132 9.24 29.25 -8.44
CA SER A 132 9.78 30.08 -9.54
C SER A 132 8.75 30.50 -10.58
N ALA A 133 7.59 29.83 -10.65
CA ALA A 133 6.62 29.99 -11.72
C ALA A 133 5.16 29.86 -11.25
N GLY A 134 4.88 30.15 -9.98
CA GLY A 134 3.54 30.08 -9.38
C GLY A 134 2.50 31.03 -9.99
N ASP A 135 2.93 32.00 -10.79
CA ASP A 135 2.10 32.95 -11.52
C ASP A 135 1.72 32.44 -12.93
N LYS A 136 2.27 31.31 -13.36
CA LYS A 136 2.10 30.75 -14.71
C LYS A 136 1.11 29.59 -14.73
N PRO A 137 0.37 29.40 -15.84
CA PRO A 137 -0.42 28.18 -16.03
C PRO A 137 0.47 26.95 -15.88
N ALA A 138 -0.03 25.95 -15.16
CA ALA A 138 0.70 24.70 -14.90
C ALA A 138 2.13 24.89 -14.35
N LEU A 139 2.39 25.99 -13.64
CA LEU A 139 3.72 26.35 -13.13
C LEU A 139 4.79 26.50 -14.22
N GLY A 140 4.37 26.83 -15.45
CA GLY A 140 5.28 26.91 -16.61
C GLY A 140 5.84 25.56 -17.05
N ILE A 141 5.26 24.44 -16.61
CA ILE A 141 5.71 23.09 -16.98
C ILE A 141 5.24 22.77 -18.40
N GLU A 142 6.20 22.59 -19.31
CA GLU A 142 5.96 22.19 -20.69
C GLU A 142 6.03 20.66 -20.87
N GLY A 143 5.29 20.14 -21.86
CA GLY A 143 5.21 18.71 -22.13
C GLY A 143 4.56 17.90 -21.00
N PHE A 144 4.97 16.64 -20.86
CA PHE A 144 4.45 15.69 -19.86
C PHE A 144 5.55 15.01 -19.02
N PRO A 145 6.48 15.76 -18.41
CA PRO A 145 7.43 15.18 -17.45
C PRO A 145 6.71 14.71 -16.18
N VAL A 146 7.41 13.95 -15.33
CA VAL A 146 6.88 13.40 -14.08
C VAL A 146 6.22 14.47 -13.19
N HIS A 147 6.88 15.61 -13.04
CA HIS A 147 6.38 16.71 -12.21
C HIS A 147 5.10 17.38 -12.79
N ARG A 148 4.83 17.26 -14.10
CA ARG A 148 3.54 17.64 -14.71
C ARG A 148 2.40 16.74 -14.24
N GLY A 149 2.66 15.44 -14.15
CA GLY A 149 1.71 14.46 -13.62
C GLY A 149 1.43 14.70 -12.13
N LEU A 150 2.48 14.96 -11.35
CA LEU A 150 2.37 15.32 -9.93
C LEU A 150 1.59 16.62 -9.75
N TYR A 151 1.88 17.67 -10.53
CA TYR A 151 1.10 18.91 -10.52
C TYR A 151 -0.39 18.63 -10.72
N SER A 152 -0.73 17.85 -11.75
CA SER A 152 -2.12 17.61 -12.14
C SER A 152 -2.88 16.82 -11.07
N THR A 153 -2.23 15.82 -10.48
CA THR A 153 -2.86 14.90 -9.51
C THR A 153 -2.87 15.41 -8.08
N VAL A 154 -1.90 16.25 -7.69
CA VAL A 154 -1.72 16.70 -6.30
C VAL A 154 -2.20 18.15 -6.11
N LEU A 155 -1.86 19.06 -7.04
CA LEU A 155 -2.12 20.49 -6.88
C LEU A 155 -3.40 20.90 -7.61
N ALA A 156 -3.47 20.64 -8.91
CA ALA A 156 -4.59 21.08 -9.75
C ALA A 156 -5.90 20.36 -9.36
N ALA A 157 -5.84 19.04 -9.10
CA ALA A 157 -7.02 18.26 -8.71
C ALA A 157 -7.64 18.72 -7.37
N ALA A 158 -6.83 19.17 -6.42
CA ALA A 158 -7.30 19.78 -5.17
C ALA A 158 -7.72 21.25 -5.34
N GLY A 159 -7.37 21.86 -6.48
CA GLY A 159 -7.59 23.27 -6.77
C GLY A 159 -6.65 24.21 -6.01
N LEU A 160 -5.49 23.70 -5.57
CA LEU A 160 -4.49 24.48 -4.84
C LEU A 160 -3.79 25.52 -5.71
N HIS A 161 -3.81 25.35 -7.02
CA HIS A 161 -3.21 26.26 -7.98
C HIS A 161 -4.14 26.44 -9.18
N HIS A 162 -4.66 27.65 -9.37
CA HIS A 162 -5.63 27.97 -10.41
C HIS A 162 -5.52 29.42 -10.85
N LYS A 163 -6.21 29.77 -11.94
CA LYS A 163 -6.31 31.16 -12.40
C LYS A 163 -7.23 31.95 -11.47
N SER A 164 -6.76 33.08 -10.95
CA SER A 164 -7.53 34.02 -10.13
C SER A 164 -7.37 35.41 -10.73
N GLY A 165 -8.43 35.92 -11.35
CA GLY A 165 -8.36 37.15 -12.14
C GLY A 165 -7.49 36.97 -13.40
N GLU A 166 -6.47 37.82 -13.56
CA GLU A 166 -5.57 37.77 -14.73
C GLU A 166 -4.33 36.86 -14.53
N ALA A 167 -4.00 36.50 -13.29
CA ALA A 167 -2.82 35.70 -12.95
C ALA A 167 -3.18 34.30 -12.44
N TYR A 168 -2.23 33.38 -12.48
CA TYR A 168 -2.30 32.15 -11.68
C TYR A 168 -1.75 32.40 -10.27
N GLY A 169 -2.17 31.56 -9.33
CA GLY A 169 -1.62 31.61 -7.97
C GLY A 169 -2.08 30.44 -7.14
N PHE A 170 -1.49 30.33 -5.95
CA PHE A 170 -1.88 29.34 -4.95
C PHE A 170 -3.01 29.87 -4.06
N SER A 171 -3.95 28.99 -3.73
CA SER A 171 -5.09 29.32 -2.89
C SER A 171 -5.52 28.10 -2.06
N LYS A 172 -6.48 28.34 -1.16
CA LYS A 172 -7.07 27.29 -0.34
C LYS A 172 -7.70 26.20 -1.23
N PRO A 173 -7.72 24.94 -0.79
CA PRO A 173 -8.39 23.88 -1.53
C PRO A 173 -9.83 24.23 -1.90
N THR A 174 -10.24 23.81 -3.09
CA THR A 174 -11.61 24.04 -3.57
C THR A 174 -12.66 23.22 -2.80
N ASN A 175 -13.93 23.59 -2.96
CA ASN A 175 -15.06 22.80 -2.43
C ASN A 175 -15.34 21.51 -3.21
N SER A 176 -14.46 21.10 -4.14
CA SER A 176 -14.56 19.80 -4.81
C SER A 176 -14.32 18.66 -3.80
N LYS A 177 -14.74 17.43 -4.14
CA LYS A 177 -14.51 16.25 -3.27
C LYS A 177 -13.03 16.06 -2.92
N ILE A 178 -12.12 16.28 -3.88
CA ILE A 178 -10.68 16.18 -3.66
C ILE A 178 -10.19 17.36 -2.82
N GLY A 179 -10.56 18.60 -3.18
CA GLY A 179 -10.15 19.79 -2.43
C GLY A 179 -10.59 19.75 -0.96
N GLN A 180 -11.81 19.32 -0.67
CA GLN A 180 -12.30 19.16 0.71
C GLN A 180 -11.44 18.19 1.54
N SER A 181 -10.89 17.14 0.92
CA SER A 181 -9.99 16.22 1.64
C SER A 181 -8.65 16.85 2.04
N TYR A 182 -8.22 17.91 1.35
CA TYR A 182 -6.97 18.62 1.65
C TYR A 182 -7.15 19.70 2.72
N LYS A 183 -8.39 20.15 2.95
CA LYS A 183 -8.70 21.24 3.90
C LYS A 183 -8.11 21.01 5.31
N PRO A 184 -8.23 19.82 5.94
CA PRO A 184 -7.65 19.62 7.28
C PRO A 184 -6.13 19.78 7.32
N ALA A 185 -5.44 19.33 6.27
CA ALA A 185 -3.98 19.46 6.17
C ALA A 185 -3.57 20.92 5.88
N TRP A 186 -4.34 21.62 5.04
CA TRP A 186 -4.12 23.04 4.76
C TRP A 186 -4.29 23.90 6.01
N ASP A 187 -5.41 23.73 6.73
CA ASP A 187 -5.72 24.50 7.92
C ASP A 187 -4.64 24.28 9.01
N ALA A 188 -4.11 23.06 9.13
CA ALA A 188 -3.00 22.74 10.04
C ALA A 188 -1.65 23.37 9.63
N ALA A 189 -1.45 23.65 8.34
CA ALA A 189 -0.23 24.28 7.84
C ALA A 189 -0.26 25.82 7.88
N GLU A 190 -1.46 26.42 7.95
CA GLU A 190 -1.64 27.86 8.17
C GLU A 190 -1.46 28.28 9.64
N THR A 191 -1.30 27.32 10.56
CA THR A 191 -1.14 27.56 12.01
C THR A 191 0.32 27.70 12.38
#